data_AF-A0A6G3MN10-F1
#
_entry.id   AF-A0A6G3MN10-F1
#
_cell.length_a   1.000
_cell.length_b   1.000
_cell.length_c   1.000
_cell.angle_alpha   90.00
_cell.angle_beta   90.00
_cell.angle_gamma   90.00
#
_symmetry.space_group_name_H-M   'P 1'
#
loop_
_entity.id
_entity.type
_entity.pdbx_description
1 polymer ?
#
loop_
_entity_poly.entity_id
_entity_poly.type
_entity_poly.pdbx_seq_one_letter_code
_entity_poly.pdbx_strand_id
1 'polypeptide(L)'
;LGHQKRIKFFLYSRPNSSFHTKGIWIYEDTNLSTNPSATIIGSSNYSERSFKKDVELDFIFITENSLLQSNLSKEVQNIQEFSQQVDFRTLRSKFEPSKYFNFTCQLIKSFL
;
A
#
# COMPACT_ATOMS: atom_id res chain seq x y z
N LEU A 1 10.21 1.71 -19.75
CA LEU A 1 10.73 2.71 -18.77
C LEU A 1 9.84 3.97 -18.60
N GLY A 2 8.64 4.06 -19.18
CA GLY A 2 7.80 5.27 -19.15
C GLY A 2 6.83 5.46 -17.96
N HIS A 3 6.68 4.49 -17.06
CA HIS A 3 5.63 4.55 -16.01
C HIS A 3 6.08 5.10 -14.65
N GLN A 4 7.38 5.31 -14.43
CA GLN A 4 7.88 5.74 -13.12
C GLN A 4 7.38 7.12 -12.69
N LYS A 5 6.98 7.99 -13.64
CA LYS A 5 6.40 9.31 -13.32
C LYS A 5 4.99 9.25 -12.72
N ARG A 6 4.26 8.14 -12.90
CA ARG A 6 2.86 8.01 -12.46
C ARG A 6 2.72 7.38 -11.07
N ILE A 7 3.81 6.83 -10.52
CA ILE A 7 3.80 6.11 -9.25
C ILE A 7 4.62 6.91 -8.25
N LYS A 8 4.00 7.25 -7.13
CA LYS A 8 4.65 7.89 -5.99
C LYS A 8 4.73 6.89 -4.85
N PHE A 9 5.85 6.83 -4.16
CA PHE A 9 6.06 5.97 -3.01
C PHE A 9 6.12 6.81 -1.75
N PHE A 10 5.53 6.31 -0.68
CA PHE A 10 5.50 6.95 0.62
C PHE A 10 5.92 5.92 1.68
N LEU A 11 6.86 6.30 2.55
CA LEU A 11 7.26 5.48 3.69
C LEU A 11 6.63 6.07 4.95
N TYR A 12 5.71 5.31 5.54
CA TYR A 12 5.10 5.66 6.81
C TYR A 12 6.07 5.39 7.97
N SER A 13 6.16 6.34 8.90
CA SER A 13 6.92 6.19 10.14
C SER A 13 6.35 7.08 11.23
N ARG A 14 5.65 6.48 12.20
CA ARG A 14 5.12 7.17 13.37
C ARG A 14 5.76 6.64 14.65
N PRO A 15 6.30 7.49 15.54
CA PRO A 15 6.91 7.05 16.78
C PRO A 15 5.97 6.17 17.60
N ASN A 16 6.50 5.07 18.16
CA ASN A 16 5.77 4.13 19.02
C ASN A 16 4.53 3.49 18.38
N SER A 17 4.44 3.43 17.05
CA SER A 17 3.31 2.86 16.32
C SER A 17 3.78 2.03 15.13
N SER A 18 3.11 0.91 14.88
CA SER A 18 3.28 0.12 13.67
C SER A 18 2.19 0.45 12.66
N PHE A 19 2.46 0.21 11.38
CA PHE A 19 1.50 0.40 10.30
C PHE A 19 0.85 -0.94 9.93
N HIS A 20 -0.48 -1.04 10.06
CA HIS A 20 -1.23 -2.26 9.74
C HIS A 20 -2.47 -2.01 8.86
N THR A 21 -2.66 -0.78 8.40
CA THR A 21 -3.78 -0.42 7.52
C THR A 21 -3.55 -1.01 6.13
N LYS A 22 -4.60 -1.61 5.54
CA LYS A 22 -4.62 -2.03 4.14
C LYS A 22 -5.88 -1.48 3.49
N GLY A 23 -5.72 -0.97 2.28
CA GLY A 23 -6.85 -0.50 1.50
C GLY A 23 -6.42 0.10 0.17
N ILE A 24 -7.39 0.28 -0.71
CA ILE A 24 -7.23 0.94 -2.01
C ILE A 24 -8.28 2.03 -2.09
N TRP A 25 -7.87 3.26 -2.34
CA TRP A 25 -8.75 4.41 -2.54
C TRP A 25 -8.72 4.80 -4.02
N ILE A 26 -9.89 4.84 -4.64
CA ILE A 26 -10.06 5.12 -6.06
C ILE A 26 -10.70 6.49 -6.20
N TYR A 27 -10.03 7.34 -6.97
CA TYR A 27 -10.45 8.71 -7.26
C TYR A 27 -10.87 8.78 -8.72
N GLU A 28 -11.89 9.58 -9.00
CA GLU A 28 -12.27 9.86 -10.39
C GLU A 28 -11.23 10.75 -11.07
N ASP A 29 -10.94 10.45 -12.33
CA ASP A 29 -10.04 11.25 -13.18
C ASP A 29 -10.76 12.49 -13.75
N THR A 30 -11.51 13.16 -12.89
CA THR A 30 -12.10 14.46 -13.17
C THR A 30 -11.38 15.42 -12.24
N ASN A 31 -10.72 16.46 -12.76
CA ASN A 31 -9.91 17.43 -12.00
C ASN A 31 -10.69 18.24 -10.92
N LEU A 32 -11.85 17.76 -10.50
CA LEU A 32 -12.83 18.38 -9.63
C LEU A 32 -12.90 17.69 -8.25
N SER A 33 -12.60 16.39 -8.14
CA SER A 33 -12.75 15.66 -6.87
C SER A 33 -11.41 15.33 -6.22
N THR A 34 -11.25 15.76 -4.97
CA THR A 34 -10.14 15.36 -4.08
C THR A 34 -10.54 14.21 -3.15
N ASN A 35 -11.75 13.67 -3.30
CA ASN A 35 -12.27 12.60 -2.46
C ASN A 35 -12.44 11.30 -3.26
N PRO A 36 -12.22 10.14 -2.62
CA PRO A 36 -12.38 8.84 -3.25
C PRO A 36 -13.86 8.54 -3.49
N SER A 37 -14.21 8.05 -4.69
CA SER A 37 -15.57 7.59 -5.04
C SER A 37 -15.78 6.11 -4.74
N ALA A 38 -14.68 5.35 -4.69
CA ALA A 38 -14.69 3.96 -4.24
C ALA A 38 -13.50 3.65 -3.32
N THR A 39 -13.69 2.70 -2.41
CA THR A 39 -12.65 2.25 -1.49
C THR A 39 -12.77 0.75 -1.25
N ILE A 40 -11.64 0.05 -1.28
CA ILE A 40 -11.52 -1.37 -0.95
C ILE A 40 -10.82 -1.48 0.40
N ILE A 41 -11.45 -2.15 1.37
CA ILE A 41 -10.86 -2.45 2.68
C ILE A 41 -11.12 -3.89 3.06
N GLY A 42 -10.19 -4.49 3.80
CA GLY A 42 -10.36 -5.84 4.31
C GLY A 42 -9.07 -6.45 4.86
N SER A 43 -9.00 -7.78 4.85
CA SER A 43 -7.90 -8.52 5.46
C SER A 43 -6.67 -8.63 4.54
N SER A 44 -6.84 -8.44 3.23
CA SER A 44 -5.78 -8.64 2.23
C SER A 44 -4.55 -7.77 2.48
N ASN A 45 -3.37 -8.42 2.54
CA ASN A 45 -2.08 -7.73 2.60
C ASN A 45 -1.52 -7.38 1.20
N TYR A 46 -2.25 -7.70 0.13
CA TYR A 46 -1.81 -7.53 -1.27
C TYR A 46 -0.46 -8.20 -1.58
N SER A 47 -0.15 -9.28 -0.85
CA SER A 47 1.05 -10.09 -1.04
C SER A 47 0.76 -11.33 -1.88
N GLU A 48 1.80 -11.95 -2.43
CA GLU A 48 1.65 -13.22 -3.15
C GLU A 48 1.05 -14.33 -2.27
N ARG A 49 1.34 -14.33 -0.96
CA ARG A 49 0.78 -15.29 -0.01
C ARG A 49 -0.71 -15.06 0.21
N SER A 50 -1.11 -13.82 0.46
CA SER A 50 -2.54 -13.44 0.57
C SER A 50 -3.31 -13.86 -0.67
N PHE A 51 -2.72 -13.69 -1.86
CA PHE A 51 -3.37 -14.07 -3.11
C PHE A 51 -3.49 -15.59 -3.33
N LYS A 52 -2.48 -16.38 -2.92
CA LYS A 52 -2.38 -17.80 -3.30
C LYS A 52 -2.74 -18.79 -2.19
N LYS A 53 -2.68 -18.38 -0.93
CA LYS A 53 -2.65 -19.32 0.21
C LYS A 53 -3.60 -18.96 1.34
N ASP A 54 -3.82 -17.67 1.58
CA ASP A 54 -4.65 -17.23 2.69
C ASP A 54 -6.11 -17.05 2.22
N VAL A 55 -7.06 -17.31 3.10
CA VAL A 55 -8.47 -16.97 2.88
C VAL A 55 -8.66 -15.52 3.33
N GLU A 56 -8.96 -14.65 2.38
CA GLU A 56 -9.09 -13.21 2.61
C GLU A 56 -10.55 -12.77 2.44
N LEU A 57 -10.94 -11.71 3.14
CA LEU A 57 -12.25 -11.05 3.00
C LEU A 57 -12.04 -9.55 2.84
N ASP A 58 -12.46 -9.03 1.69
CA ASP A 58 -12.45 -7.62 1.37
C ASP A 58 -13.84 -7.12 0.98
N PHE A 59 -14.11 -5.85 1.30
CA PHE A 59 -15.33 -5.13 0.95
C PHE A 59 -14.98 -3.99 0.00
N ILE A 60 -15.83 -3.81 -1.01
CA ILE A 60 -15.75 -2.67 -1.92
C ILE A 60 -16.91 -1.73 -1.59
N PHE A 61 -16.57 -0.50 -1.20
CA PHE A 61 -17.51 0.58 -0.97
C PHE A 61 -17.51 1.49 -2.19
N ILE A 62 -18.68 1.70 -2.78
CA ILE A 62 -18.90 2.72 -3.82
C ILE A 62 -19.98 3.63 -3.26
N THR A 63 -19.73 4.93 -3.25
CA THR A 63 -20.63 5.87 -2.58
C THR A 63 -20.58 7.25 -3.23
N GLU A 64 -21.75 7.87 -3.34
CA GLU A 64 -21.92 9.29 -3.71
C GLU A 64 -22.18 10.16 -2.47
N ASN A 65 -22.19 9.57 -1.26
CA ASN A 65 -22.38 10.31 -0.03
C ASN A 65 -21.13 11.17 0.27
N SER A 66 -21.26 12.48 0.10
CA SER A 66 -20.17 13.44 0.24
C SER A 66 -19.51 13.43 1.63
N LEU A 67 -20.28 13.19 2.70
CA LEU A 67 -19.74 13.10 4.06
C LEU A 67 -18.86 11.86 4.21
N LEU A 68 -19.30 10.71 3.70
CA LEU A 68 -18.52 9.47 3.74
C LEU A 68 -17.24 9.60 2.89
N GLN A 69 -17.35 10.13 1.67
CA GLN A 69 -16.20 10.39 0.80
C GLN A 69 -15.18 11.33 1.48
N SER A 70 -15.63 12.39 2.14
CA SER A 70 -14.77 13.30 2.88
C SER A 70 -14.06 12.62 4.05
N ASN A 71 -14.76 11.75 4.80
CA ASN A 71 -14.16 11.01 5.90
C ASN A 71 -13.10 10.00 5.42
N LEU A 72 -13.36 9.31 4.31
CA LEU A 72 -12.38 8.41 3.68
C LEU A 72 -11.15 9.19 3.18
N SER A 73 -11.33 10.38 2.64
CA SER A 73 -10.22 11.26 2.25
C SER A 73 -9.36 11.69 3.45
N LYS A 74 -10.00 12.05 4.57
CA LYS A 74 -9.29 12.38 5.83
C LYS A 74 -8.47 11.21 6.35
N GLU A 75 -8.96 9.98 6.23
CA GLU A 75 -8.19 8.79 6.62
C GLU A 75 -6.87 8.68 5.84
N VAL A 76 -6.92 8.87 4.52
CA VAL A 76 -5.72 8.89 3.67
C VAL A 76 -4.79 10.04 4.05
N GLN A 77 -5.33 11.23 4.33
CA GLN A 77 -4.54 12.39 4.76
C GLN A 77 -3.82 12.14 6.08
N ASN A 78 -4.49 11.53 7.07
CA ASN A 78 -3.88 11.17 8.35
C ASN A 78 -2.71 10.18 8.18
N ILE A 79 -2.83 9.22 7.25
CA ILE A 79 -1.73 8.30 6.92
C ILE A 79 -0.58 9.07 6.27
N GLN A 80 -0.89 9.98 5.34
CA GLN A 80 0.10 10.78 4.63
C GLN A 80 0.86 11.75 5.55
N GLU A 81 0.24 12.28 6.60
CA GLU A 81 0.88 13.17 7.58
C GLU A 81 2.13 12.56 8.21
N PHE A 82 2.10 11.26 8.49
CA PHE A 82 3.23 10.50 9.04
C PHE A 82 4.04 9.77 7.97
N SER A 83 3.89 10.14 6.70
CA SER A 83 4.55 9.49 5.59
C SER A 83 5.49 10.43 4.84
N GLN A 84 6.69 9.94 4.53
CA GLN A 84 7.65 10.67 3.70
C GLN A 84 7.62 10.14 2.27
N GLN A 85 7.43 11.02 1.28
CA GLN A 85 7.56 10.63 -0.12
C GLN A 85 9.02 10.25 -0.41
N VAL A 86 9.22 9.10 -1.07
CA VAL A 86 10.54 8.62 -1.48
C VAL A 86 10.53 8.24 -2.96
N ASP A 87 11.73 8.21 -3.56
CA ASP A 87 11.89 7.65 -4.89
C ASP A 87 12.05 6.12 -4.85
N PHE A 88 11.92 5.49 -6.02
CA PHE A 88 12.05 4.04 -6.14
C PHE A 88 13.43 3.52 -5.71
N ARG A 89 14.49 4.33 -5.88
CA ARG A 89 15.86 3.93 -5.54
C ARG A 89 16.04 3.81 -4.02
N THR A 90 15.53 4.78 -3.28
CA THR A 90 15.52 4.81 -1.81
C THR A 90 14.67 3.67 -1.25
N LEU A 91 13.52 3.40 -1.86
CA LEU A 91 12.68 2.28 -1.45
C LEU A 91 13.40 0.95 -1.68
N ARG A 92 13.99 0.76 -2.87
CA ARG A 92 14.73 -0.45 -3.18
C ARG A 92 15.91 -0.67 -2.24
N SER A 93 16.74 0.34 -1.99
CA SER A 93 17.91 0.18 -1.12
C SER A 93 17.54 -0.15 0.33
N LYS A 94 16.42 0.38 0.83
CA LYS A 94 15.93 0.12 2.19
C LYS A 94 15.39 -1.29 2.39
N PHE A 95 14.84 -1.90 1.34
CA PHE A 95 14.21 -3.22 1.39
C PHE A 95 14.91 -4.28 0.52
N GLU A 96 16.12 -4.01 0.02
CA GLU A 96 16.91 -5.03 -0.68
C GLU A 96 17.22 -6.17 0.32
N PRO A 97 16.88 -7.43 -0.03
CA PRO A 97 17.22 -8.55 0.82
C PRO A 97 18.74 -8.61 1.01
N SER A 98 19.19 -8.83 2.25
CA SER A 98 20.62 -8.93 2.53
C SER A 98 21.26 -10.05 1.69
N LYS A 99 22.55 -9.93 1.39
CA LYS A 99 23.31 -11.01 0.73
C LYS A 99 23.16 -12.36 1.46
N TYR A 100 23.08 -12.29 2.79
CA TYR A 100 22.83 -13.44 3.65
C TYR A 100 21.45 -14.06 3.44
N PHE A 101 20.40 -13.25 3.29
CA PHE A 101 19.04 -13.76 2.98
C PHE A 101 18.99 -14.49 1.65
N ASN A 102 19.68 -13.98 0.63
CA ASN A 102 19.73 -14.64 -0.68
C ASN A 102 20.52 -15.95 -0.62
N PHE A 103 21.66 -15.97 0.09
CA PHE A 103 22.45 -17.17 0.31
C PHE A 103 21.66 -18.24 1.07
N THR A 104 20.98 -17.89 2.17
CA THR A 104 20.16 -18.84 2.93
C THR A 104 19.00 -19.38 2.11
N CYS A 105 18.31 -18.54 1.32
CA CYS A 105 17.27 -19.00 0.41
C CYS A 105 17.80 -20.00 -0.64
N GLN A 106 18.99 -19.75 -1.21
CA GLN A 106 19.63 -20.68 -2.16
C GLN A 106 20.01 -22.00 -1.48
N LEU A 107 20.56 -21.93 -0.27
CA LEU A 107 20.93 -23.11 0.50
C LEU A 107 19.68 -23.97 0.81
N ILE A 108 18.60 -23.37 1.31
CA ILE A 108 17.33 -24.07 1.58
C ILE A 108 16.77 -24.72 0.31
N LYS A 109 16.80 -24.02 -0.83
CA LYS A 109 16.37 -24.57 -2.13
C LYS A 109 17.24 -25.72 -2.64
N SER A 110 18.48 -25.88 -2.15
CA SER A 110 19.33 -27.00 -2.52
C SER A 110 19.05 -28.28 -1.72
N PHE A 111 18.32 -28.15 -0.61
CA PHE A 111 17.90 -29.27 0.25
C PHE A 111 16.43 -29.68 0.04
N LEU A 112 15.67 -28.92 -0.75
CA LEU A 112 14.31 -29.22 -1.19
C LEU A 112 14.33 -29.67 -2.64
#